data_AF-A0A5A7N751-F1
#
_entry.id   AF-A0A5A7N751-F1
#
_cell.length_a   1.000
_cell.length_b   1.000
_cell.length_c   1.000
_cell.angle_alpha   90.00
_cell.angle_beta   90.00
_cell.angle_gamma   90.00
#
_symmetry.space_group_name_H-M   'P 1'
#
loop_
_entity.id
_entity.type
_entity.pdbx_description
1 polymer ?
#
loop_
_entity_poly.entity_id
_entity_poly.type
_entity_poly.pdbx_seq_one_letter_code
_entity_poly.pdbx_strand_id
1 'polypeptide(L)'
;MVALGHGQIAWRLAAIHVTYLAADGADKADLRDPDTGDPLPSRRIYGHPIGAVAPLGPPALLSDARMGPLLVGEGLESTWAVAQMLMEQHGPMRVAAVLSLANFQGGWLRDRDGCFDPHAPISDPASPPWLLPDPGDVIVAIDADMAPVRIFARGPMRRRTETMLDAGGRAALCASLARQAWRRVGARSVRVVRPRMGADFNDQIREKA
;
A
#
# COMPACT_ATOMS: atom_id res chain seq x y z
N MET A 1 -4.97 -16.21 4.94
CA MET A 1 -5.08 -16.24 6.41
C MET A 1 -6.28 -17.09 6.78
N VAL A 2 -6.16 -18.00 7.76
CA VAL A 2 -7.31 -18.74 8.29
C VAL A 2 -7.42 -18.36 9.76
N ALA A 3 -8.59 -17.84 10.17
CA ALA A 3 -8.85 -17.56 11.58
C ALA A 3 -9.03 -18.90 12.30
N LEU A 4 -8.09 -19.26 13.16
CA LEU A 4 -8.26 -20.34 14.11
C LEU A 4 -8.81 -19.69 15.39
N GLY A 5 -9.81 -20.29 16.03
CA GLY A 5 -10.46 -19.72 17.21
C GLY A 5 -9.45 -19.21 18.28
N HIS A 6 -9.87 -18.21 19.05
CA HIS A 6 -9.07 -17.51 20.08
C HIS A 6 -7.99 -16.53 19.58
N GLY A 7 -8.24 -15.81 18.48
CA GLY A 7 -7.37 -14.72 18.05
C GLY A 7 -6.01 -15.16 17.51
N GLN A 8 -5.83 -16.46 17.25
CA GLN A 8 -4.62 -16.98 16.63
C GLN A 8 -4.73 -16.91 15.11
N ILE A 9 -3.83 -16.14 14.51
CA ILE A 9 -3.71 -16.01 13.07
C ILE A 9 -2.74 -17.07 12.53
N ALA A 10 -3.26 -18.00 11.73
CA ALA A 10 -2.42 -18.92 10.97
C ALA A 10 -1.90 -18.25 9.69
N TRP A 11 -0.58 -18.08 9.63
CA TRP A 11 0.13 -17.58 8.47
C TRP A 11 0.40 -18.72 7.48
N ARG A 12 0.13 -18.46 6.20
CA ARG A 12 0.51 -19.34 5.09
C ARG A 12 1.34 -18.52 4.11
N LEU A 13 2.46 -19.07 3.65
CA LEU A 13 3.25 -18.45 2.60
C LEU A 13 2.39 -18.35 1.33
N ALA A 14 2.18 -17.13 0.84
CA ALA A 14 1.40 -16.86 -0.36
C ALA A 14 2.28 -16.55 -1.57
N ALA A 15 3.35 -15.79 -1.35
CA ALA A 15 4.32 -15.41 -2.35
C ALA A 15 5.67 -15.05 -1.71
N ILE A 16 6.72 -15.04 -2.53
CA ILE A 16 8.05 -14.55 -2.18
C ILE A 16 8.31 -13.31 -3.03
N HIS A 17 8.62 -12.19 -2.39
CA HIS A 17 9.09 -10.98 -3.06
C HIS A 17 10.61 -10.92 -2.93
N VAL A 18 11.31 -10.87 -4.06
CA VAL A 18 12.76 -10.69 -4.14
C VAL A 18 13.04 -9.33 -4.76
N THR A 19 13.85 -8.52 -4.10
CA THR A 19 14.44 -7.30 -4.66
C THR A 19 15.95 -7.49 -4.70
N TYR A 20 16.54 -7.34 -5.88
CA TYR A 20 17.98 -7.38 -6.09
C TYR A 20 18.53 -5.98 -5.88
N LEU A 21 19.49 -5.85 -4.97
CA LEU A 21 20.14 -4.59 -4.66
C LEU A 21 21.48 -4.47 -5.40
N ALA A 22 21.90 -3.24 -5.66
CA ALA A 22 23.25 -2.93 -6.08
C ALA A 22 24.27 -3.42 -5.04
N ALA A 23 25.53 -3.58 -5.44
CA ALA A 23 26.56 -4.16 -4.57
C ALA A 23 26.80 -3.36 -3.27
N ASP A 24 26.56 -2.06 -3.30
CA ASP A 24 26.63 -1.16 -2.14
C ASP A 24 25.34 -1.14 -1.30
N GLY A 25 24.26 -1.77 -1.77
CA GLY A 25 22.95 -1.78 -1.15
C GLY A 25 22.21 -0.45 -1.20
N ALA A 26 22.74 0.57 -1.88
CA ALA A 26 22.17 1.92 -1.89
C ALA A 26 20.95 2.03 -2.82
N ASP A 27 20.97 1.28 -3.91
CA ASP A 27 19.94 1.25 -4.94
C ASP A 27 19.56 -0.18 -5.34
N LYS A 28 18.57 -0.28 -6.22
CA LYS A 28 18.24 -1.55 -6.88
C LYS A 28 19.32 -1.90 -7.89
N ALA A 29 19.56 -3.19 -8.08
CA ALA A 29 20.53 -3.66 -9.07
C ALA A 29 20.12 -3.23 -10.50
N ASP A 30 21.06 -2.71 -11.28
CA ASP A 30 20.93 -2.60 -12.74
C ASP A 30 21.21 -3.98 -13.35
N LEU A 31 20.17 -4.80 -13.43
CA LEU A 31 20.26 -6.13 -14.01
C LEU A 31 20.08 -6.04 -15.52
N ARG A 32 20.96 -6.70 -16.27
CA ARG A 32 20.88 -6.77 -17.74
C ARG A 32 20.95 -8.20 -18.22
N ASP A 33 20.22 -8.49 -19.28
CA ASP A 33 20.33 -9.74 -20.01
C ASP A 33 21.73 -9.82 -20.66
N PRO A 34 22.50 -10.90 -20.43
CA PRO A 34 23.89 -10.96 -20.85
C PRO A 34 24.05 -11.10 -22.37
N ASP A 35 23.03 -11.59 -23.08
CA ASP A 35 23.08 -11.85 -24.52
C ASP A 35 22.62 -10.62 -25.32
N THR A 36 21.61 -9.90 -24.80
CA THR A 36 20.96 -8.77 -25.49
C THR A 36 21.33 -7.40 -24.92
N GLY A 37 21.77 -7.35 -23.66
CA GLY A 37 22.01 -6.09 -22.93
C GLY A 37 20.74 -5.40 -22.40
N ASP A 38 19.57 -6.00 -22.64
CA ASP A 38 18.28 -5.44 -22.26
C ASP A 38 18.10 -5.39 -20.73
N PRO A 39 17.44 -4.36 -20.18
CA PRO A 39 17.22 -4.24 -18.75
C PRO A 39 16.28 -5.34 -18.24
N LEU A 40 16.69 -6.01 -17.16
CA LEU A 40 15.90 -6.99 -16.43
C LEU A 40 15.27 -6.36 -15.18
N PRO A 41 14.10 -6.84 -14.74
CA PRO A 41 13.46 -6.32 -13.54
C PRO A 41 14.29 -6.65 -12.29
N SER A 42 14.65 -5.62 -11.53
CA SER A 42 15.32 -5.74 -10.23
C SER A 42 14.41 -6.24 -9.10
N ARG A 43 13.11 -6.45 -9.39
CA ARG A 43 12.12 -7.02 -8.47
C ARG A 43 11.40 -8.19 -9.12
N ARG A 44 11.22 -9.28 -8.38
CA ARG A 44 10.43 -10.44 -8.81
C ARG A 44 9.51 -10.92 -7.69
N ILE A 45 8.32 -11.34 -8.06
CA ILE A 45 7.36 -11.97 -7.15
C ILE A 45 7.08 -13.39 -7.65
N TYR A 46 7.30 -14.38 -6.79
CA TYR A 46 6.98 -15.79 -7.05
C TYR A 46 5.77 -16.19 -6.21
N GLY A 47 4.70 -16.70 -6.83
CA GLY A 47 3.45 -17.06 -6.16
C GLY A 47 2.32 -16.05 -6.39
N HIS A 48 1.32 -16.05 -5.51
CA HIS A 48 0.11 -15.24 -5.68
C HIS A 48 -0.08 -14.25 -4.52
N PRO A 49 0.37 -12.99 -4.65
CA PRO A 49 0.35 -12.02 -3.55
C PRO A 49 -1.02 -11.34 -3.34
N ILE A 50 -2.05 -11.69 -4.12
CA ILE A 50 -3.38 -11.08 -3.97
C ILE A 50 -3.98 -11.52 -2.62
N GLY A 51 -4.46 -10.56 -1.84
CA GLY A 51 -4.93 -10.79 -0.48
C GLY A 51 -3.82 -11.14 0.53
N ALA A 52 -2.55 -10.99 0.16
CA ALA A 52 -1.41 -11.21 1.03
C ALA A 52 -0.75 -9.91 1.50
N VAL A 53 0.05 -10.03 2.55
CA VAL A 53 0.82 -8.95 3.17
C VAL A 53 2.22 -9.44 3.48
N ALA A 54 3.19 -8.54 3.46
CA ALA A 54 4.51 -8.77 4.03
C ALA A 54 4.59 -8.09 5.42
N PRO A 55 4.57 -8.85 6.52
CA PRO A 55 4.86 -8.29 7.84
C PRO A 55 6.31 -7.81 7.88
N LEU A 56 6.54 -6.57 8.32
CA LEU A 56 7.90 -6.05 8.53
C LEU A 56 8.29 -6.30 9.99
N GLY A 57 8.67 -7.55 10.25
CA GLY A 57 8.96 -8.10 11.58
C GLY A 57 8.35 -9.50 11.76
N PRO A 58 8.50 -10.12 12.94
CA PRO A 58 7.88 -11.41 13.22
C PRO A 58 6.35 -11.35 13.00
N PRO A 59 5.75 -12.26 12.19
CA PRO A 59 4.31 -12.21 11.85
C PRO A 59 3.38 -12.23 13.06
N ALA A 60 3.80 -12.84 14.17
CA ALA A 60 3.04 -12.86 15.42
C ALA A 60 2.79 -11.44 15.98
N LEU A 61 3.72 -10.50 15.78
CA LEU A 61 3.58 -9.12 16.26
C LEU A 61 2.48 -8.36 15.52
N LEU A 62 2.21 -8.71 14.25
CA LEU A 62 1.17 -8.05 13.46
C LEU A 62 -0.24 -8.27 14.06
N SER A 63 -0.43 -9.33 14.83
CA SER A 63 -1.69 -9.66 15.51
C SER A 63 -1.75 -9.13 16.96
N ASP A 64 -0.65 -8.63 17.51
CA ASP A 64 -0.59 -8.19 18.90
C ASP A 64 -0.93 -6.70 19.02
N ALA A 65 -2.20 -6.40 19.28
CA ALA A 65 -2.67 -5.02 19.42
C ALA A 65 -1.95 -4.20 20.50
N ARG A 66 -1.25 -4.84 21.45
CA ARG A 66 -0.44 -4.15 22.48
C ARG A 66 0.81 -3.49 21.90
N MET A 67 1.25 -3.92 20.71
CA MET A 67 2.38 -3.34 19.98
C MET A 67 2.09 -1.94 19.43
N GLY A 68 0.85 -1.44 19.52
CA GLY A 68 0.48 -0.11 19.03
C GLY A 68 -0.30 -0.13 17.70
N PRO A 69 -0.38 1.02 17.01
CA PRO A 69 -1.14 1.14 15.78
C PRO A 69 -0.58 0.24 14.67
N LEU A 70 -1.45 -0.13 13.74
CA LEU A 70 -1.08 -0.82 12.51
C LEU A 70 -0.69 0.22 11.46
N LEU A 71 0.59 0.26 11.09
CA LEU A 71 1.06 0.95 9.91
C LEU A 71 0.94 0.04 8.68
N VAL A 72 0.26 0.54 7.65
CA VAL A 72 0.10 -0.13 6.36
C VAL A 72 0.60 0.81 5.26
N GLY A 73 1.47 0.30 4.38
CA GLY A 73 1.97 1.04 3.22
C GLY A 73 2.05 0.17 1.97
N GLU A 74 2.17 0.81 0.82
CA GLU A 74 2.43 0.14 -0.47
C GLU A 74 3.95 -0.01 -0.65
N GLY A 75 4.43 -1.22 -0.96
CA GLY A 75 5.86 -1.51 -1.07
C GLY A 75 6.60 -1.75 0.26
N LEU A 76 7.71 -2.50 0.21
CA LEU A 76 8.48 -2.86 1.41
C LEU A 76 9.28 -1.67 1.92
N GLU A 77 9.98 -1.00 1.01
CA GLU A 77 10.96 0.05 1.30
C GLU A 77 10.26 1.30 1.85
N SER A 78 9.26 1.83 1.14
CA SER A 78 8.47 3.00 1.59
C SER A 78 7.79 2.75 2.94
N THR A 79 7.22 1.55 3.14
CA THR A 79 6.58 1.17 4.41
C THR A 79 7.59 1.08 5.56
N TRP A 80 8.80 0.55 5.31
CA TRP A 80 9.85 0.50 6.33
C TRP A 80 10.40 1.89 6.67
N ALA A 81 10.58 2.74 5.66
CA ALA A 81 11.00 4.13 5.84
C ALA A 81 10.05 4.87 6.79
N VAL A 82 8.76 4.92 6.44
CA VAL A 82 7.77 5.61 7.29
C VAL A 82 7.63 4.96 8.67
N ALA A 83 7.82 3.63 8.79
CA ALA A 83 7.84 2.97 10.09
C ALA A 83 8.94 3.52 11.00
N GLN A 84 10.18 3.61 10.51
CA GLN A 84 11.30 4.14 11.29
C GLN A 84 11.02 5.57 11.77
N MET A 85 10.58 6.44 10.85
CA MET A 85 10.25 7.84 11.18
C MET A 85 9.17 7.96 12.26
N LEU A 86 8.12 7.13 12.17
CA LEU A 86 7.00 7.19 13.11
C LEU A 86 7.31 6.50 14.43
N MET A 87 8.12 5.44 14.43
CA MET A 87 8.50 4.73 15.65
C MET A 87 9.39 5.59 16.54
N GLU A 88 10.29 6.39 15.97
CA GLU A 88 11.07 7.38 16.72
C GLU A 88 10.18 8.42 17.44
N GLN A 89 9.06 8.81 16.80
CA GLN A 89 8.17 9.86 17.30
C GLN A 89 7.07 9.35 18.24
N HIS A 90 6.63 8.10 18.05
CA HIS A 90 5.39 7.59 18.65
C HIS A 90 5.54 6.23 19.32
N GLY A 91 6.74 5.62 19.27
CA GLY A 91 7.02 4.31 19.85
C GLY A 91 6.66 3.13 18.93
N PRO A 92 6.66 1.89 19.46
CA PRO A 92 6.46 0.69 18.66
C PRO A 92 5.16 0.69 17.86
N MET A 93 5.19 0.01 16.71
CA MET A 93 4.05 -0.17 15.81
C MET A 93 4.05 -1.55 15.19
N ARG A 94 2.87 -1.99 14.73
CA ARG A 94 2.74 -3.17 13.87
C ARG A 94 2.87 -2.72 12.43
N VAL A 95 3.69 -3.38 11.62
CA VAL A 95 4.02 -2.88 10.28
C VAL A 95 3.72 -3.92 9.20
N ALA A 96 2.92 -3.52 8.22
CA ALA A 96 2.45 -4.35 7.12
C ALA A 96 2.66 -3.67 5.76
N ALA A 97 3.49 -4.26 4.91
CA ALA A 97 3.62 -3.84 3.52
C ALA A 97 2.67 -4.66 2.64
N VAL A 98 1.74 -3.99 1.97
CA VAL A 98 0.77 -4.59 1.06
C VAL A 98 1.26 -4.32 -0.37
N LEU A 99 1.86 -5.34 -0.98
CA LEU A 99 2.59 -5.29 -2.25
C LEU A 99 1.70 -5.06 -3.49
N SER A 100 0.52 -4.46 -3.29
CA SER A 100 -0.36 -4.01 -4.34
C SER A 100 -1.35 -2.98 -3.79
N LEU A 101 -1.74 -2.02 -4.64
CA LEU A 101 -2.78 -1.06 -4.29
C LEU A 101 -4.13 -1.71 -3.98
N ALA A 102 -4.47 -2.83 -4.61
CA ALA A 102 -5.70 -3.57 -4.33
C ALA A 102 -5.73 -4.08 -2.88
N ASN A 103 -4.62 -4.68 -2.40
CA ASN A 103 -4.52 -5.10 -0.99
C ASN A 103 -4.45 -3.91 -0.03
N PHE A 104 -4.07 -2.73 -0.51
CA PHE A 104 -3.91 -1.54 0.31
C PHE A 104 -5.19 -0.75 0.52
N GLN A 105 -5.91 -0.44 -0.56
CA GLN A 105 -7.08 0.42 -0.54
C GLN A 105 -8.38 -0.30 -0.89
N GLY A 106 -8.31 -1.57 -1.30
CA GLY A 106 -9.43 -2.28 -1.89
C GLY A 106 -9.75 -1.79 -3.31
N GLY A 107 -10.96 -2.10 -3.74
CA GLY A 107 -11.54 -1.61 -4.98
C GLY A 107 -12.21 -0.25 -4.82
N TRP A 108 -12.51 0.34 -5.96
CA TRP A 108 -13.33 1.54 -6.12
C TRP A 108 -14.68 1.18 -6.73
N LEU A 109 -15.75 1.76 -6.19
CA LEU A 109 -17.08 1.58 -6.73
C LEU A 109 -17.18 2.32 -8.07
N ARG A 110 -17.61 1.60 -9.10
CA ARG A 110 -17.83 2.14 -10.44
C ARG A 110 -19.32 2.06 -10.76
N ASP A 111 -19.79 3.01 -11.55
CA ASP A 111 -21.13 2.92 -12.11
C ASP A 111 -21.20 1.85 -13.21
N ARG A 112 -22.41 1.62 -13.74
CA ARG A 112 -22.67 0.60 -14.77
C ARG A 112 -21.86 0.76 -16.06
N ASP A 113 -21.36 1.96 -16.36
CA ASP A 113 -20.54 2.23 -17.55
C ASP A 113 -19.04 2.21 -17.21
N GLY A 114 -18.68 1.77 -15.99
CA GLY A 114 -17.31 1.71 -15.49
C GLY A 114 -16.72 3.08 -15.10
N CYS A 115 -17.54 4.13 -14.98
CA CYS A 115 -17.07 5.45 -14.58
C CYS A 115 -17.01 5.56 -13.04
N PHE A 116 -16.14 6.43 -12.55
CA PHE A 116 -16.14 6.84 -11.15
C PHE A 116 -16.03 8.35 -11.00
N ASP A 117 -16.38 8.86 -9.81
CA ASP A 117 -16.21 10.27 -9.45
C ASP A 117 -14.86 10.46 -8.72
N PRO A 118 -13.85 11.10 -9.33
CA PRO A 118 -12.55 11.33 -8.69
C PRO A 118 -12.60 12.37 -7.57
N HIS A 119 -13.64 13.19 -7.49
CA HIS A 119 -13.82 14.20 -6.45
C HIS A 119 -14.57 13.65 -5.23
N ALA A 120 -15.40 12.63 -5.44
CA ALA A 120 -16.10 11.90 -4.37
C ALA A 120 -15.93 10.38 -4.52
N PRO A 121 -14.70 9.86 -4.43
CA PRO A 121 -14.46 8.44 -4.65
C PRO A 121 -15.09 7.60 -3.54
N ILE A 122 -15.70 6.48 -3.92
CA ILE A 122 -16.33 5.54 -3.00
C ILE A 122 -15.57 4.21 -3.08
N SER A 123 -15.16 3.69 -1.93
CA SER A 123 -14.56 2.35 -1.86
C SER A 123 -15.61 1.27 -2.11
N ASP A 124 -15.26 0.27 -2.91
CA ASP A 124 -16.11 -0.88 -3.23
C ASP A 124 -16.17 -1.86 -2.05
N PRO A 125 -17.34 -2.08 -1.42
CA PRO A 125 -17.48 -3.04 -0.33
C PRO A 125 -17.21 -4.49 -0.75
N ALA A 126 -17.43 -4.84 -2.02
CA ALA A 126 -17.19 -6.20 -2.54
C ALA A 126 -15.70 -6.50 -2.74
N SER A 127 -14.85 -5.48 -2.71
CA SER A 127 -13.42 -5.57 -2.93
C SER A 127 -12.67 -4.92 -1.76
N PRO A 128 -12.65 -5.53 -0.56
CA PRO A 128 -11.96 -4.95 0.59
C PRO A 128 -10.43 -4.98 0.40
N PRO A 129 -9.67 -4.18 1.18
CA PRO A 129 -8.22 -4.32 1.28
C PRO A 129 -7.86 -5.67 1.92
N TRP A 130 -6.57 -5.95 2.03
CA TRP A 130 -6.08 -6.99 2.91
C TRP A 130 -6.67 -6.81 4.32
N LEU A 131 -7.12 -7.91 4.89
CA LEU A 131 -7.84 -7.94 6.15
C LEU A 131 -6.92 -8.41 7.27
N LEU A 132 -6.95 -7.69 8.38
CA LEU A 132 -6.45 -8.12 9.68
C LEU A 132 -7.65 -8.10 10.66
N PRO A 133 -7.93 -9.18 11.41
CA PRO A 133 -8.92 -9.13 12.46
C PRO A 133 -8.52 -8.08 13.50
N ASP A 134 -9.49 -7.28 13.95
CA ASP A 134 -9.30 -6.24 14.97
C ASP A 134 -8.09 -5.33 14.70
N PRO A 135 -8.09 -4.58 13.58
CA PRO A 135 -6.93 -3.80 13.16
C PRO A 135 -6.61 -2.64 14.12
N GLY A 136 -7.53 -2.28 15.03
CA GLY A 136 -7.31 -1.22 16.02
C GLY A 136 -7.16 0.15 15.36
N ASP A 137 -6.18 0.94 15.78
CA ASP A 137 -5.82 2.18 15.07
C ASP A 137 -4.92 1.84 13.88
N VAL A 138 -5.21 2.46 12.73
CA VAL A 138 -4.49 2.24 11.48
C VAL A 138 -3.85 3.54 10.99
N ILE A 139 -2.59 3.45 10.59
CA ILE A 139 -1.86 4.50 9.89
C ILE A 139 -1.65 4.00 8.46
N VAL A 140 -2.12 4.76 7.49
CA VAL A 140 -2.03 4.46 6.07
C VAL A 140 -0.94 5.36 5.47
N ALA A 141 0.13 4.77 4.97
CA ALA A 141 1.23 5.47 4.30
C ALA A 141 1.04 5.45 2.79
N ILE A 142 0.98 6.65 2.19
CA ILE A 142 0.74 6.87 0.77
C ILE A 142 1.96 7.56 0.18
N ASP A 143 2.53 6.98 -0.87
CA ASP A 143 3.58 7.62 -1.65
C ASP A 143 3.02 8.82 -2.44
N ALA A 144 3.80 9.89 -2.58
CA ALA A 144 3.36 11.14 -3.22
C ALA A 144 3.95 11.35 -4.63
N ASP A 145 4.68 10.36 -5.14
CA ASP A 145 5.35 10.31 -6.44
C ASP A 145 4.74 9.24 -7.37
N MET A 146 3.51 8.80 -7.08
CA MET A 146 2.84 7.76 -7.87
C MET A 146 2.74 8.13 -9.35
N ALA A 147 2.98 7.16 -10.23
CA ALA A 147 2.77 7.37 -11.67
C ALA A 147 1.32 7.82 -11.96
N PRO A 148 1.08 8.74 -12.92
CA PRO A 148 -0.27 9.13 -13.31
C PRO A 148 -1.14 7.92 -13.70
N VAL A 149 -2.44 8.02 -13.50
CA VAL A 149 -3.40 6.95 -13.84
C VAL A 149 -4.52 7.46 -14.72
N ARG A 150 -4.83 6.69 -15.78
CA ARG A 150 -5.99 6.92 -16.64
C ARG A 150 -7.22 6.30 -16.03
N ILE A 151 -8.29 7.07 -16.03
CA ILE A 151 -9.56 6.71 -15.41
C ILE A 151 -10.72 7.07 -16.32
N PHE A 152 -11.87 6.43 -16.13
CA PHE A 152 -13.11 6.89 -16.74
C PHE A 152 -13.93 7.63 -15.70
N ALA A 153 -14.30 8.87 -16.02
CA ALA A 153 -15.14 9.72 -15.19
C ALA A 153 -16.32 10.26 -16.02
N ARG A 154 -17.30 10.85 -15.32
CA ARG A 154 -18.43 11.53 -15.96
C ARG A 154 -18.01 12.95 -16.33
N GLY A 155 -17.83 13.19 -17.62
CA GLY A 155 -17.58 14.51 -18.18
C GLY A 155 -18.87 15.33 -18.37
N PRO A 156 -18.80 16.44 -19.12
CA PRO A 156 -19.96 17.25 -19.47
C PRO A 156 -21.10 16.41 -20.04
N MET A 157 -22.34 16.75 -19.66
CA MET A 157 -23.55 16.00 -20.03
C MET A 157 -23.53 14.51 -19.63
N ARG A 158 -22.77 14.14 -18.59
CA ARG A 158 -22.63 12.76 -18.07
C ARG A 158 -22.06 11.75 -19.06
N ARG A 159 -21.34 12.21 -20.09
CA ARG A 159 -20.63 11.33 -21.02
C ARG A 159 -19.46 10.65 -20.31
N ARG A 160 -19.17 9.41 -20.69
CA ARG A 160 -17.97 8.70 -20.26
C ARG A 160 -16.77 9.35 -20.93
N THR A 161 -15.84 9.86 -20.13
CA THR A 161 -14.65 10.56 -20.60
C THR A 161 -13.42 9.98 -19.91
N GLU A 162 -12.37 9.72 -20.69
CA GLU A 162 -11.07 9.37 -20.13
C GLU A 162 -10.45 10.60 -19.48
N THR A 163 -9.98 10.47 -18.26
CA THR A 163 -9.33 11.54 -17.49
C THR A 163 -8.01 11.01 -16.94
N MET A 164 -6.98 11.84 -16.97
CA MET A 164 -5.70 11.53 -16.33
C MET A 164 -5.69 12.14 -14.94
N LEU A 165 -5.43 11.33 -13.92
CA LEU A 165 -5.04 11.83 -12.60
C LEU A 165 -3.53 11.91 -12.55
N ASP A 166 -3.01 13.07 -12.17
CA ASP A 166 -1.60 13.24 -11.86
C ASP A 166 -1.21 12.49 -10.57
N ALA A 167 0.08 12.55 -10.20
CA ALA A 167 0.59 11.89 -9.00
C ALA A 167 -0.17 12.31 -7.73
N GLY A 168 -0.47 13.61 -7.58
CA GLY A 168 -1.18 14.14 -6.42
C GLY A 168 -2.64 13.71 -6.36
N GLY A 169 -3.34 13.75 -7.50
CA GLY A 169 -4.72 13.29 -7.64
C GLY A 169 -4.82 11.78 -7.38
N ARG A 170 -3.86 10.99 -7.87
CA ARG A 170 -3.80 9.55 -7.60
C ARG A 170 -3.55 9.27 -6.12
N ALA A 171 -2.59 9.94 -5.50
CA ALA A 171 -2.31 9.80 -4.06
C ALA A 171 -3.53 10.17 -3.20
N ALA A 172 -4.21 11.27 -3.52
CA ALA A 172 -5.42 11.70 -2.81
C ALA A 172 -6.57 10.69 -2.98
N LEU A 173 -6.74 10.14 -4.18
CA LEU A 173 -7.72 9.08 -4.46
C LEU A 173 -7.44 7.83 -3.62
N CYS A 174 -6.20 7.33 -3.66
CA CYS A 174 -5.76 6.17 -2.89
C CYS A 174 -5.96 6.36 -1.38
N ALA A 175 -5.58 7.54 -0.85
CA ALA A 175 -5.78 7.91 0.54
C ALA A 175 -7.27 7.87 0.95
N SER A 176 -8.16 8.43 0.12
CA SER A 176 -9.59 8.45 0.38
C SER A 176 -10.18 7.04 0.42
N LEU A 177 -9.83 6.20 -0.56
CA LEU A 177 -10.29 4.83 -0.67
C LEU A 177 -9.80 3.98 0.51
N ALA A 178 -8.50 4.03 0.81
CA ALA A 178 -7.91 3.29 1.92
C ALA A 178 -8.56 3.68 3.25
N ARG A 179 -8.76 4.98 3.50
CA ARG A 179 -9.43 5.46 4.73
C ARG A 179 -10.84 4.88 4.88
N GLN A 180 -11.62 4.88 3.80
CA GLN A 180 -12.97 4.33 3.83
C GLN A 180 -12.95 2.81 4.04
N ALA A 181 -12.09 2.11 3.33
CA ALA A 181 -12.06 0.66 3.35
C ALA A 181 -11.56 0.11 4.70
N TRP A 182 -10.50 0.71 5.28
CA TRP A 182 -10.01 0.36 6.62
C TRP A 182 -11.02 0.63 7.73
N ARG A 183 -11.77 1.74 7.65
CA ARG A 183 -12.87 2.01 8.59
C ARG A 183 -13.98 0.96 8.45
N ARG A 184 -14.34 0.58 7.23
CA ARG A 184 -15.39 -0.42 6.96
C ARG A 184 -15.06 -1.79 7.55
N VAL A 185 -13.78 -2.17 7.56
CA VAL A 185 -13.33 -3.47 8.10
C VAL A 185 -13.06 -3.44 9.61
N GLY A 186 -13.40 -2.35 10.30
CA GLY A 186 -13.38 -2.27 11.76
C GLY A 186 -12.19 -1.52 12.39
N ALA A 187 -11.43 -0.75 11.62
CA ALA A 187 -10.43 0.14 12.20
C ALA A 187 -11.10 1.21 13.09
N ARG A 188 -10.63 1.34 14.34
CA ARG A 188 -11.09 2.33 15.32
C ARG A 188 -10.82 3.75 14.84
N SER A 189 -9.62 3.97 14.31
CA SER A 189 -9.22 5.22 13.68
C SER A 189 -8.35 4.92 12.47
N VAL A 190 -8.38 5.83 11.49
CA VAL A 190 -7.52 5.74 10.30
C VAL A 190 -6.89 7.10 10.05
N ARG A 191 -5.56 7.17 10.21
CA ARG A 191 -4.74 8.34 9.89
C ARG A 191 -4.02 8.09 8.56
N VAL A 192 -4.03 9.07 7.67
CA VAL A 192 -3.23 9.00 6.44
C VAL A 192 -1.98 9.85 6.63
N VAL A 193 -0.83 9.31 6.27
CA VAL A 193 0.45 10.02 6.19
C VAL A 193 1.00 9.94 4.77
N ARG A 194 1.71 10.97 4.36
CA ARG A 194 2.35 11.06 3.04
C ARG A 194 3.62 11.91 3.14
N PRO A 195 4.62 11.69 2.28
CA PRO A 195 5.76 12.56 2.16
C PRO A 195 5.40 13.89 1.46
N ARG A 196 6.40 14.75 1.26
CA ARG A 196 6.26 15.97 0.45
C ARG A 196 5.88 15.59 -0.98
N MET A 197 5.10 16.45 -1.65
CA MET A 197 4.69 16.18 -3.03
C MET A 197 5.90 15.98 -3.95
N GLY A 198 5.84 14.93 -4.79
CA GLY A 198 6.93 14.57 -5.70
C GLY A 198 8.11 13.85 -5.06
N ALA A 199 7.94 13.31 -3.85
CA ALA A 199 8.92 12.47 -3.18
C ALA A 199 8.27 11.19 -2.65
N ASP A 200 9.09 10.18 -2.35
CA ASP A 200 8.68 9.02 -1.54
C ASP A 200 9.15 9.17 -0.07
N PHE A 201 8.86 8.18 0.77
CA PHE A 201 9.35 8.21 2.17
C PHE A 201 10.86 7.95 2.31
N ASN A 202 11.49 7.26 1.35
CA ASN A 202 12.93 7.05 1.36
C ASN A 202 13.68 8.37 1.12
N ASP A 203 13.21 9.19 0.19
CA ASP A 203 13.75 10.52 -0.09
C ASP A 203 13.74 11.39 1.18
N GLN A 204 12.65 11.36 1.94
CA GLN A 204 12.53 12.13 3.18
C GLN A 204 13.48 11.66 4.29
N ILE A 205 13.83 10.37 4.34
CA ILE A 205 14.81 9.86 5.30
C ILE A 205 16.22 10.25 4.87
N ARG A 206 16.55 10.12 3.58
CA ARG A 206 17.86 10.52 3.04
C ARG A 206 18.14 12.00 3.30
N GLU A 207 17.12 12.86 3.27
CA GLU A 207 17.26 14.29 3.60
C GLU A 207 17.50 14.59 5.09
N LYS A 208 17.18 13.64 5.99
CA LYS A 208 17.34 13.80 7.45
C LYS A 208 18.62 13.19 8.00
N ALA A 209 19.26 12.27 7.28
CA ALA A 209 20.51 11.61 7.64
C ALA A 209 21.72 12.49 7.31
#